data_AF-A0A833A2N1-F1
#
_entry.id   AF-A0A833A2N1-F1
#
_cell.length_a   1.000
_cell.length_b   1.000
_cell.length_c   1.000
_cell.angle_alpha   90.00
_cell.angle_beta   90.00
_cell.angle_gamma   90.00
#
_symmetry.space_group_name_H-M   'P 1'
#
loop_
_entity.id
_entity.type
_entity.pdbx_description
1 polymer ?
#
loop_
_entity_poly.entity_id
_entity_poly.type
_entity_poly.pdbx_seq_one_letter_code
_entity_poly.pdbx_strand_id
1 'polypeptide(L)'
;MELLFTLVEWLIYLAVFFIIAAVIIAVLPEDLARRNNLFYSLWKIGKNIHKNMEKQSKEWEKGAKLDINFNFSSFSSSIVEVLKSFEPETFSSEQELEKQLTQFLKGQGFQVERQINIGPKERIDLKVSDGFQTYYVEIKEINSKSTIDRAVGQVERYLQYISPYQLVFLALITKNVDIKDLDLIKQKGVEVVEIKTVAKKSNNNRKSKTINISIKV
;
A
#
# COMPACT_ATOMS: atom_id res chain seq x y z
N MET A 1 6.22 4.66 12.70
CA MET A 1 7.02 4.48 13.94
C MET A 1 7.21 5.78 14.73
N GLU A 2 7.27 6.96 14.09
CA GLU A 2 7.46 8.25 14.79
C GLU A 2 6.34 8.63 15.78
N LEU A 3 5.08 8.29 15.50
CA LEU A 3 3.94 8.54 16.40
C LEU A 3 4.00 7.73 17.72
N LEU A 4 4.66 6.57 17.70
CA LEU A 4 4.81 5.73 18.88
C LEU A 4 5.93 6.24 19.79
N PHE A 5 6.96 6.86 19.20
CA PHE A 5 8.08 7.44 19.95
C PHE A 5 7.66 8.68 20.74
N THR A 6 6.82 9.53 20.14
CA THR A 6 6.31 10.75 20.80
C THR A 6 5.40 10.40 21.98
N LEU A 7 4.48 9.43 21.84
CA LEU A 7 3.58 9.05 22.93
C LEU A 7 4.34 8.56 24.17
N VAL A 8 5.45 7.85 23.98
CA VAL A 8 6.31 7.35 25.07
C VAL A 8 7.04 8.50 25.77
N GLU A 9 7.58 9.46 25.02
CA GLU A 9 8.19 10.67 25.61
C GLU A 9 7.18 11.47 26.44
N TRP A 10 5.93 11.60 25.97
CA TRP A 10 4.87 12.30 26.69
C TRP A 10 4.50 11.61 28.01
N LEU A 11 4.44 10.28 28.04
CA LEU A 11 4.18 9.52 29.26
C LEU A 11 5.30 9.69 30.30
N ILE A 12 6.56 9.80 29.83
CA ILE A 12 7.71 10.05 30.70
C ILE A 12 7.60 11.44 31.35
N TYR A 13 7.31 12.50 30.57
CA TYR A 13 7.16 13.84 31.13
C TYR A 13 6.02 13.93 32.15
N LEU A 14 4.89 13.24 31.89
CA LEU A 14 3.77 13.20 32.82
C LEU A 14 4.14 12.49 34.12
N ALA A 15 4.84 11.36 34.05
CA ALA A 15 5.30 10.62 35.22
C ALA A 15 6.27 11.46 36.08
N VAL A 16 7.23 12.14 35.45
CA VAL A 16 8.18 13.02 36.15
C VAL A 16 7.46 14.18 36.85
N PHE A 17 6.45 14.78 36.22
CA PHE A 17 5.65 15.83 36.83
C PHE A 17 4.95 15.37 38.11
N PHE A 18 4.32 14.18 38.09
CA PHE A 18 3.65 13.63 39.27
C PHE A 18 4.62 13.30 40.40
N ILE A 19 5.81 12.80 40.09
CA ILE A 19 6.86 12.54 41.08
C ILE A 19 7.30 13.84 41.75
N ILE A 20 7.58 14.89 40.97
CA ILE A 20 7.98 16.20 41.50
C ILE A 20 6.85 16.78 42.37
N ALA A 21 5.60 16.70 41.93
CA ALA A 21 4.45 17.17 42.69
C ALA A 21 4.31 16.43 44.03
N ALA A 22 4.46 15.10 44.04
CA ALA A 22 4.40 14.28 45.25
C ALA A 22 5.52 14.64 46.25
N VAL A 23 6.75 14.84 45.75
CA VAL A 23 7.89 15.25 46.59
C VAL A 23 7.66 16.63 47.20
N ILE A 24 7.15 17.59 46.43
CA ILE A 24 6.84 18.94 46.92
C ILE A 24 5.76 18.90 48.01
N ILE A 25 4.72 18.08 47.83
CA ILE A 25 3.65 17.90 48.84
C ILE A 25 4.20 17.31 50.14
N ALA A 26 5.12 16.34 50.04
CA ALA A 26 5.71 15.66 51.19
C ALA A 26 6.68 16.56 52.00
N VAL A 27 7.35 17.51 51.34
CA VAL A 27 8.43 18.31 51.96
C VAL A 27 7.94 19.70 52.45
N LEU A 28 6.81 20.21 51.95
CA LEU A 28 6.29 21.50 52.38
C LEU A 28 5.72 21.46 53.82
N PRO A 29 6.00 22.45 54.69
CA PRO A 29 5.38 22.53 56.01
C PRO A 29 3.84 22.65 55.93
N GLU A 30 3.14 22.29 57.01
CA GLU A 30 1.67 22.17 57.11
C GLU A 30 0.85 23.45 56.89
N ASP A 31 1.48 24.56 56.48
CA ASP A 31 0.77 25.78 56.11
C ASP A 31 -0.08 25.55 54.85
N LEU A 32 -1.34 25.13 55.10
CA LEU A 32 -2.36 24.84 54.09
C LEU A 32 -2.57 26.01 53.13
N ALA A 33 -2.38 27.25 53.57
CA ALA A 33 -2.56 28.43 52.72
C ALA A 33 -1.48 28.52 51.63
N ARG A 34 -0.22 28.21 51.96
CA ARG A 34 0.87 28.12 50.97
C ARG A 34 0.68 26.96 49.99
N ARG A 35 0.22 25.81 50.48
CA ARG A 35 -0.06 24.64 49.63
C ARG A 35 -1.16 24.96 48.61
N ASN A 36 -2.28 25.55 49.03
CA ASN A 36 -3.40 25.88 48.14
C ASN A 36 -3.02 26.90 47.04
N ASN A 37 -2.22 27.92 47.38
CA ASN A 37 -1.73 28.89 46.40
C ASN A 37 -0.77 28.26 45.37
N LEU A 38 0.08 27.32 45.79
CA LEU A 38 0.97 26.58 44.90
C LEU A 38 0.20 25.62 43.98
N PHE A 39 -0.79 24.90 44.50
CA PHE A 39 -1.65 24.06 43.68
C PHE A 39 -2.42 24.87 42.64
N TYR A 40 -2.95 26.04 43.02
CA TYR A 40 -3.67 26.90 42.09
C TYR A 40 -2.77 27.44 40.97
N SER A 41 -1.54 27.84 41.30
CA SER A 41 -0.58 28.31 40.28
C SER A 41 -0.15 27.18 39.34
N LEU A 42 0.13 25.98 39.86
CA LEU A 42 0.44 24.80 39.06
C LEU A 42 -0.73 24.37 38.18
N TRP A 43 -1.96 24.39 38.70
CA TRP A 43 -3.17 24.09 37.93
C TRP A 43 -3.35 25.08 36.77
N LYS A 44 -3.12 26.37 37.02
CA LYS A 44 -3.19 27.41 35.98
C LYS A 44 -2.12 27.23 34.91
N ILE A 45 -0.90 26.86 35.30
CA ILE A 45 0.19 26.52 34.36
C ILE A 45 -0.20 25.30 33.52
N GLY A 46 -0.69 24.23 34.14
CA GLY A 46 -1.14 23.02 33.43
C GLY A 46 -2.26 23.31 32.44
N LYS A 47 -3.24 24.16 32.81
CA LYS A 47 -4.34 24.57 31.92
C LYS A 47 -3.84 25.35 30.70
N ASN A 48 -2.85 26.24 30.89
CA ASN A 48 -2.24 26.98 29.79
C ASN A 48 -1.43 26.07 28.85
N ILE A 49 -0.67 25.12 29.40
CA ILE A 49 0.07 24.12 28.63
C ILE A 49 -0.90 23.28 27.80
N HIS A 50 -1.97 22.77 28.41
CA HIS A 50 -2.97 21.97 27.70
C HIS A 50 -3.61 22.75 26.53
N LYS A 51 -3.98 24.02 26.74
CA LYS A 51 -4.55 24.87 25.69
C LYS A 51 -3.57 25.14 24.55
N ASN A 52 -2.30 25.36 24.86
CA ASN A 52 -1.26 25.53 23.84
C ASN A 52 -1.02 24.23 23.06
N MET A 53 -1.03 23.08 23.73
CA MET A 53 -0.91 21.77 23.11
C MET A 53 -2.09 21.45 22.20
N GLU A 54 -3.32 21.75 22.63
CA GLU A 54 -4.51 21.56 21.80
C GLU A 54 -4.47 22.43 20.53
N LYS A 55 -3.94 23.66 20.65
CA LYS A 55 -3.73 24.54 19.49
C LYS A 55 -2.67 23.99 18.53
N GLN A 56 -1.53 23.55 19.07
CA GLN A 56 -0.43 22.99 18.29
C GLN A 56 -0.84 21.69 17.59
N SER A 57 -1.57 20.81 18.28
CA SER A 57 -2.15 19.58 17.70
C SER A 57 -3.10 19.89 16.55
N LYS A 58 -3.98 20.90 16.68
CA LYS A 58 -4.87 21.33 15.58
C LYS A 58 -4.11 21.95 14.40
N GLU A 59 -3.03 22.68 14.64
CA GLU A 59 -2.17 23.21 13.59
C GLU A 59 -1.43 22.09 12.85
N TRP A 60 -0.94 21.09 13.57
CA TRP A 60 -0.29 19.91 13.01
C TRP A 60 -1.27 19.03 12.23
N GLU A 61 -2.50 18.83 12.73
CA GLU A 61 -3.55 18.12 11.98
C GLU A 61 -3.91 18.84 10.68
N LYS A 62 -3.94 20.17 10.69
CA LYS A 62 -4.18 20.96 9.47
C LYS A 62 -3.00 20.87 8.50
N GLY A 63 -1.77 20.98 9.00
CA GLY A 63 -0.55 20.81 8.20
C GLY A 63 -0.46 19.42 7.59
N ALA A 64 -0.65 18.37 8.39
CA ALA A 64 -0.69 16.99 7.93
C ALA A 64 -1.82 16.76 6.92
N LYS A 65 -3.03 17.30 7.12
CA LYS A 65 -4.11 17.21 6.13
C LYS A 65 -3.80 17.96 4.83
N LEU A 66 -3.07 19.08 4.91
CA LEU A 66 -2.65 19.84 3.73
C LEU A 66 -1.52 19.12 2.98
N ASP A 67 -0.50 18.61 3.66
CA ASP A 67 0.59 17.84 3.05
C ASP A 67 0.08 16.50 2.50
N ILE A 68 -0.85 15.85 3.19
CA ILE A 68 -1.53 14.65 2.69
C ILE A 68 -2.35 15.02 1.44
N ASN A 69 -3.20 16.04 1.46
CA ASN A 69 -4.00 16.40 0.27
C ASN A 69 -3.15 16.90 -0.91
N PHE A 70 -2.04 17.59 -0.65
CA PHE A 70 -1.15 18.11 -1.70
C PHE A 70 -0.27 17.00 -2.32
N ASN A 71 0.07 15.93 -1.59
CA ASN A 71 0.75 14.76 -2.15
C ASN A 71 -0.21 13.69 -2.72
N PHE A 72 -1.44 13.57 -2.21
CA PHE A 72 -2.36 12.50 -2.64
C PHE A 72 -3.03 12.82 -3.98
N SER A 73 -3.28 14.10 -4.27
CA SER A 73 -4.02 14.49 -5.49
C SER A 73 -3.20 14.41 -6.79
N SER A 74 -1.89 14.22 -6.72
CA SER A 74 -1.03 14.11 -7.92
C SER A 74 -0.30 12.78 -8.10
N PHE A 75 -0.36 11.83 -7.17
CA PHE A 75 0.42 10.58 -7.28
C PHE A 75 -0.19 9.28 -6.75
N SER A 76 -1.37 9.27 -6.13
CA SER A 76 -1.96 8.00 -5.62
C SER A 76 -2.99 7.40 -6.57
N SER A 77 -2.60 7.13 -7.81
CA SER A 77 -3.28 6.09 -8.58
C SER A 77 -2.74 4.78 -8.02
N SER A 78 -3.55 4.03 -7.26
CA SER A 78 -3.09 2.72 -6.78
C SER A 78 -2.56 1.92 -7.98
N ILE A 79 -1.45 1.18 -7.83
CA ILE A 79 -0.88 0.40 -8.95
C ILE A 79 -1.97 -0.46 -9.64
N VAL A 80 -2.96 -0.92 -8.89
CA VAL A 80 -4.14 -1.65 -9.38
C VAL A 80 -4.94 -0.84 -10.39
N GLU A 81 -5.21 0.44 -10.14
CA GLU A 81 -5.91 1.33 -11.09
C GLU A 81 -5.09 1.57 -12.35
N VAL A 82 -3.77 1.77 -12.19
CA VAL A 82 -2.85 1.93 -13.32
C VAL A 82 -2.84 0.65 -14.18
N LEU A 83 -2.76 -0.52 -13.55
CA LEU A 83 -2.81 -1.81 -14.23
C LEU A 83 -4.16 -2.06 -14.92
N LYS A 84 -5.27 -1.59 -14.37
CA LYS A 84 -6.60 -1.66 -15.02
C LYS A 84 -6.68 -0.79 -16.28
N SER A 85 -5.90 0.28 -16.36
CA SER A 85 -5.80 1.14 -17.54
C SER A 85 -4.80 0.64 -18.60
N PHE A 86 -4.05 -0.42 -18.30
CA PHE A 86 -3.06 -0.96 -19.23
C PHE A 86 -3.75 -1.70 -20.38
N GLU A 87 -3.62 -1.15 -21.58
CA GLU A 87 -4.07 -1.76 -22.83
C GLU A 87 -2.85 -2.27 -23.61
N PRO A 88 -2.47 -3.56 -23.49
CA PRO A 88 -1.31 -4.08 -24.21
C PRO A 88 -1.56 -4.07 -25.72
N GLU A 89 -0.49 -3.83 -26.47
CA GLU A 89 -0.48 -4.07 -27.91
C GLU A 89 -0.56 -5.59 -28.20
N THR A 90 -0.53 -5.97 -29.47
CA THR A 90 -0.45 -7.39 -29.82
C THR A 90 0.85 -7.98 -29.27
N PHE A 91 0.75 -9.11 -28.56
CA PHE A 91 1.90 -9.84 -28.02
C PHE A 91 1.81 -11.32 -28.37
N SER A 92 2.96 -11.98 -28.41
CA SER A 92 3.11 -13.41 -28.75
C SER A 92 3.47 -14.28 -27.54
N SER A 93 3.87 -13.67 -26.42
CA SER A 93 4.31 -14.39 -25.21
C SER A 93 4.11 -13.54 -23.94
N GLU A 94 4.05 -14.20 -22.78
CA GLU A 94 4.03 -13.54 -21.45
C GLU A 94 5.24 -12.60 -21.27
N GLN A 95 6.42 -12.97 -21.78
CA GLN A 95 7.63 -12.14 -21.70
C GLN A 95 7.54 -10.85 -22.53
N GLU A 96 6.85 -10.90 -23.68
CA GLU A 96 6.63 -9.71 -24.50
C GLU A 96 5.65 -8.75 -23.81
N LEU A 97 4.59 -9.30 -23.22
CA LEU A 97 3.66 -8.54 -22.40
C LEU A 97 4.35 -7.92 -21.18
N GLU A 98 5.20 -8.68 -20.49
CA GLU A 98 6.01 -8.19 -19.37
C GLU A 98 6.86 -6.98 -19.78
N LYS A 99 7.44 -6.99 -20.99
CA LYS A 99 8.18 -5.85 -21.55
C LYS A 99 7.28 -4.65 -21.83
N GLN A 100 6.13 -4.86 -22.47
CA GLN A 100 5.17 -3.78 -22.73
C GLN A 100 4.68 -3.16 -21.43
N LEU A 101 4.34 -3.99 -20.44
CA LEU A 101 3.91 -3.53 -19.12
C LEU A 101 5.02 -2.76 -18.41
N THR A 102 6.26 -3.23 -18.49
CA THR A 102 7.42 -2.52 -17.93
C THR A 102 7.56 -1.12 -18.54
N GLN A 103 7.42 -0.99 -19.86
CA GLN A 103 7.51 0.29 -20.56
C GLN A 103 6.36 1.22 -20.16
N PHE A 104 5.14 0.69 -20.11
CA PHE A 104 3.96 1.43 -19.68
C PHE A 104 4.12 1.97 -18.26
N LEU A 105 4.46 1.12 -17.29
CA LEU A 105 4.63 1.51 -15.88
C LEU A 105 5.76 2.53 -15.70
N LYS A 106 6.87 2.39 -16.42
CA LYS A 106 7.94 3.42 -16.42
C LYS A 106 7.45 4.76 -16.98
N GLY A 107 6.62 4.74 -18.02
CA GLY A 107 5.97 5.94 -18.56
C GLY A 107 5.02 6.61 -17.57
N GLN A 108 4.41 5.83 -16.66
CA GLN A 108 3.59 6.32 -15.55
C GLN A 108 4.42 6.80 -14.34
N GLY A 109 5.76 6.74 -14.41
CA GLY A 109 6.66 7.22 -13.35
C GLY A 109 7.04 6.18 -12.30
N PHE A 110 6.65 4.91 -12.46
CA PHE A 110 7.06 3.85 -11.53
C PHE A 110 8.51 3.41 -11.75
N GLN A 111 9.18 3.08 -10.66
CA GLN A 111 10.43 2.32 -10.67
C GLN A 111 10.09 0.84 -10.88
N VAL A 112 10.61 0.24 -11.95
CA VAL A 112 10.29 -1.15 -12.31
C VAL A 112 11.57 -1.96 -12.47
N GLU A 113 11.69 -3.02 -11.67
CA GLU A 113 12.70 -4.05 -11.79
C GLU A 113 12.06 -5.35 -12.29
N ARG A 114 12.71 -6.03 -13.25
CA ARG A 114 12.17 -7.23 -13.89
C ARG A 114 12.77 -8.50 -13.29
N GLN A 115 11.93 -9.50 -13.16
CA GLN A 115 12.27 -10.89 -12.87
C GLN A 115 13.17 -11.03 -11.62
N ILE A 116 12.61 -10.63 -10.48
CA ILE A 116 13.32 -10.45 -9.20
C ILE A 116 13.21 -11.71 -8.36
N ASN A 117 14.31 -12.11 -7.72
CA ASN A 117 14.29 -13.20 -6.74
C ASN A 117 13.68 -12.68 -5.43
N ILE A 118 12.60 -13.31 -5.00
CA ILE A 118 11.93 -13.02 -3.71
C ILE A 118 12.19 -14.10 -2.66
N GLY A 119 12.70 -15.25 -3.09
CA GLY A 119 13.13 -16.33 -2.23
C GLY A 119 14.22 -17.18 -2.88
N PRO A 120 14.67 -18.27 -2.23
CA PRO A 120 15.78 -19.09 -2.71
C PRO A 120 15.52 -19.75 -4.08
N LYS A 121 14.24 -20.00 -4.41
CA LYS A 121 13.80 -20.65 -5.65
C LYS A 121 12.62 -19.94 -6.31
N GLU A 122 12.21 -18.80 -5.77
CA GLU A 122 11.03 -18.07 -6.23
C GLU A 122 11.45 -16.76 -6.87
N ARG A 123 10.98 -16.56 -8.09
CA ARG A 123 11.20 -15.38 -8.91
C ARG A 123 9.85 -14.81 -9.30
N ILE A 124 9.67 -13.51 -9.19
CA ILE A 124 8.45 -12.80 -9.56
C ILE A 124 8.70 -11.91 -10.76
N ASP A 125 7.70 -11.75 -11.63
CA ASP A 125 7.87 -11.10 -12.92
C ASP A 125 8.29 -9.63 -12.79
N LEU A 126 7.66 -8.87 -11.90
CA LEU A 126 7.99 -7.46 -11.71
C LEU A 126 8.01 -7.08 -10.23
N LYS A 127 8.92 -6.16 -9.89
CA LYS A 127 8.87 -5.35 -8.69
C LYS A 127 8.65 -3.90 -9.11
N VAL A 128 7.60 -3.27 -8.58
CA VAL A 128 7.12 -1.95 -8.97
C VAL A 128 7.07 -1.07 -7.73
N SER A 129 7.63 0.13 -7.80
CA SER A 129 7.65 1.08 -6.68
C SER A 129 7.32 2.48 -7.17
N ASP A 130 6.52 3.21 -6.40
CA ASP A 130 6.26 4.66 -6.59
C ASP A 130 7.19 5.53 -5.71
N GLY A 131 8.13 4.91 -5.01
CA GLY A 131 9.03 5.58 -4.05
C GLY A 131 8.56 5.52 -2.60
N PHE A 132 7.27 5.24 -2.35
CA PHE A 132 6.68 5.11 -1.02
C PHE A 132 6.26 3.66 -0.72
N GLN A 133 5.66 3.00 -1.71
CA GLN A 133 5.17 1.64 -1.62
C GLN A 133 5.79 0.78 -2.70
N THR A 134 6.10 -0.47 -2.33
CA THR A 134 6.57 -1.50 -3.26
C THR A 134 5.50 -2.57 -3.43
N TYR A 135 5.25 -2.90 -4.69
CA TYR A 135 4.38 -3.96 -5.14
C TYR A 135 5.17 -4.97 -5.96
N TYR A 136 4.71 -6.21 -5.95
CA TYR A 136 5.22 -7.28 -6.77
C TYR A 136 4.08 -7.74 -7.68
N VAL A 137 4.34 -7.78 -8.98
CA VAL A 137 3.33 -8.14 -9.98
C VAL A 137 3.73 -9.47 -10.59
N GLU A 138 2.82 -10.43 -10.53
CA GLU A 138 2.91 -11.71 -11.24
C GLU A 138 1.96 -11.68 -12.44
N ILE A 139 2.45 -12.06 -13.61
CA ILE A 139 1.71 -12.01 -14.87
C ILE A 139 1.37 -13.43 -15.30
N LYS A 140 0.10 -13.70 -15.63
CA LYS A 140 -0.29 -15.04 -16.09
C LYS A 140 -1.31 -15.05 -17.21
N GLU A 141 -1.02 -15.79 -18.26
CA GLU A 141 -1.99 -16.13 -19.30
C GLU A 141 -2.93 -17.25 -18.83
N ILE A 142 -4.15 -16.88 -18.49
CA ILE A 142 -5.18 -17.80 -18.03
C ILE A 142 -5.95 -18.36 -19.23
N ASN A 143 -5.59 -19.59 -19.60
CA ASN A 143 -6.17 -20.32 -20.73
C ASN A 143 -6.78 -21.68 -20.37
N SER A 144 -6.66 -22.11 -19.11
CA SER A 144 -7.20 -23.38 -18.60
C SER A 144 -7.29 -23.38 -17.07
N LYS A 145 -8.12 -24.27 -16.51
CA LYS A 145 -8.19 -24.54 -15.07
C LYS A 145 -6.82 -24.94 -14.50
N SER A 146 -6.09 -25.79 -15.21
CA SER A 146 -4.73 -26.21 -14.80
C SER A 146 -3.76 -25.03 -14.63
N THR A 147 -3.94 -23.96 -15.40
CA THR A 147 -3.11 -22.76 -15.30
C THR A 147 -3.46 -21.96 -14.04
N ILE A 148 -4.74 -21.89 -13.69
CA ILE A 148 -5.20 -21.26 -12.44
C ILE A 148 -4.68 -22.04 -11.23
N ASP A 149 -4.79 -23.37 -11.22
CA ASP A 149 -4.34 -24.19 -10.09
C ASP A 149 -2.83 -24.03 -9.83
N ARG A 150 -2.02 -23.98 -10.91
CA ARG A 150 -0.59 -23.68 -10.80
C ARG A 150 -0.34 -22.27 -10.28
N ALA A 151 -1.11 -21.28 -10.74
CA ALA A 151 -1.00 -19.89 -10.28
C ALA A 151 -1.35 -19.75 -8.79
N VAL A 152 -2.38 -20.44 -8.30
CA VAL A 152 -2.73 -20.49 -6.87
C VAL A 152 -1.55 -21.01 -6.05
N GLY A 153 -0.98 -22.15 -6.46
CA GLY A 153 0.18 -22.72 -5.76
C GLY A 153 1.43 -21.82 -5.84
N GLN A 154 1.59 -21.05 -6.90
CA GLN A 154 2.68 -20.08 -7.06
C GLN A 154 2.49 -18.88 -6.12
N VAL A 155 1.28 -18.31 -6.07
CA VAL A 155 0.90 -17.27 -5.11
C VAL A 155 1.16 -17.74 -3.67
N GLU A 156 0.76 -18.95 -3.32
CA GLU A 156 1.01 -19.52 -1.97
C GLU A 156 2.50 -19.54 -1.60
N ARG A 157 3.37 -19.87 -2.55
CA ARG A 157 4.83 -19.84 -2.32
C ARG A 157 5.34 -18.42 -2.17
N TYR A 158 4.83 -17.47 -2.95
CA TYR A 158 5.22 -16.07 -2.85
C TYR A 158 4.85 -15.47 -1.50
N LEU A 159 3.65 -15.75 -1.00
CA LEU A 159 3.16 -15.25 0.29
C LEU A 159 3.97 -15.72 1.51
N GLN A 160 4.91 -16.67 1.33
CA GLN A 160 5.90 -17.01 2.36
C GLN A 160 6.98 -15.92 2.54
N TYR A 161 7.16 -15.06 1.53
CA TYR A 161 8.24 -14.06 1.46
C TYR A 161 7.72 -12.62 1.36
N ILE A 162 6.53 -12.43 0.80
CA ILE A 162 5.94 -11.10 0.60
C ILE A 162 4.55 -11.00 1.25
N SER A 163 4.20 -9.79 1.70
CA SER A 163 2.87 -9.54 2.27
C SER A 163 1.79 -9.66 1.18
N PRO A 164 0.59 -10.19 1.48
CA PRO A 164 -0.52 -10.25 0.52
C PRO A 164 -0.85 -8.91 -0.13
N TYR A 165 -0.82 -7.82 0.65
CA TYR A 165 -1.12 -6.46 0.17
C TYR A 165 -0.07 -5.87 -0.79
N GLN A 166 1.10 -6.51 -0.88
CA GLN A 166 2.16 -6.14 -1.80
C GLN A 166 2.14 -6.97 -3.08
N LEU A 167 1.37 -8.07 -3.14
CA LEU A 167 1.28 -8.91 -4.32
C LEU A 167 0.06 -8.51 -5.16
N VAL A 168 0.30 -8.30 -6.45
CA VAL A 168 -0.75 -8.11 -7.45
C VAL A 168 -0.64 -9.22 -8.50
N PHE A 169 -1.74 -9.92 -8.74
CA PHE A 169 -1.83 -10.95 -9.76
C PHE A 169 -2.53 -10.41 -11.01
N LEU A 170 -1.79 -10.29 -12.11
CA LEU A 170 -2.29 -9.83 -13.39
C LEU A 170 -2.73 -11.03 -14.25
N ALA A 171 -4.04 -11.27 -14.28
CA ALA A 171 -4.65 -12.38 -15.01
C ALA A 171 -5.05 -11.96 -16.42
N LEU A 172 -4.42 -12.55 -17.44
CA LEU A 172 -4.77 -12.34 -18.84
C LEU A 172 -5.66 -13.46 -19.34
N ILE A 173 -6.93 -13.15 -19.52
CA ILE A 173 -7.94 -14.15 -19.89
C ILE A 173 -8.00 -14.23 -21.42
N THR A 174 -7.41 -15.29 -21.99
CA THR A 174 -7.32 -15.48 -23.46
C THR A 174 -8.37 -16.45 -24.02
N LYS A 175 -9.06 -17.19 -23.14
CA LYS A 175 -10.15 -18.11 -23.48
C LYS A 175 -11.30 -17.95 -22.50
N ASN A 176 -12.46 -18.52 -22.85
CA ASN A 176 -13.60 -18.58 -21.95
C ASN A 176 -13.33 -19.62 -20.84
N VAL A 177 -12.55 -19.21 -19.84
CA VAL A 177 -12.23 -20.00 -18.64
C VAL A 177 -13.18 -19.54 -17.54
N ASP A 178 -13.65 -20.46 -16.70
CA ASP A 178 -14.39 -20.08 -15.50
C ASP A 178 -13.45 -19.34 -14.54
N ILE A 179 -13.66 -18.02 -14.45
CA ILE A 179 -12.82 -17.13 -13.66
C ILE A 179 -13.12 -17.18 -12.16
N LYS A 180 -14.17 -17.91 -11.73
CA LYS A 180 -14.48 -18.10 -10.30
C LYS A 180 -13.31 -18.69 -9.52
N ASP A 181 -12.48 -19.48 -10.19
CA ASP A 181 -11.29 -20.06 -9.56
C ASP A 181 -10.20 -19.02 -9.24
N LEU A 182 -10.23 -17.82 -9.86
CA LEU A 182 -9.38 -16.69 -9.46
C LEU A 182 -9.79 -16.12 -8.09
N ASP A 183 -11.01 -16.38 -7.62
CA ASP A 183 -11.43 -15.98 -6.29
C ASP A 183 -10.62 -16.70 -5.20
N LEU A 184 -10.03 -17.87 -5.50
CA LEU A 184 -9.09 -18.54 -4.59
C LEU A 184 -7.82 -17.71 -4.34
N ILE A 185 -7.38 -16.92 -5.33
CA ILE A 185 -6.26 -15.97 -5.17
C ILE A 185 -6.74 -14.76 -4.35
N LYS A 186 -7.91 -14.20 -4.68
CA LYS A 186 -8.50 -13.06 -3.94
C LYS A 186 -8.72 -13.38 -2.47
N GLN A 187 -9.19 -14.59 -2.13
CA GLN A 187 -9.39 -15.06 -0.75
C GLN A 187 -8.11 -15.06 0.08
N LYS A 188 -6.93 -15.05 -0.55
CA LYS A 188 -5.62 -14.94 0.14
C LYS A 188 -5.21 -13.49 0.41
N GLY A 189 -6.08 -12.51 0.12
CA GLY A 189 -5.80 -11.08 0.30
C GLY A 189 -4.91 -10.50 -0.79
N VAL A 190 -4.79 -11.18 -1.92
CA VAL A 190 -4.02 -10.75 -3.10
C VAL A 190 -4.93 -10.03 -4.08
N GLU A 191 -4.52 -8.85 -4.53
CA GLU A 191 -5.26 -8.11 -5.54
C GLU A 191 -5.14 -8.79 -6.90
N VAL A 192 -6.27 -9.00 -7.58
CA VAL A 192 -6.32 -9.63 -8.90
C VAL A 192 -6.81 -8.62 -9.92
N VAL A 193 -5.99 -8.33 -10.93
CA VAL A 193 -6.34 -7.47 -12.06
C VAL A 193 -6.58 -8.36 -13.28
N GLU A 194 -7.79 -8.32 -13.81
CA GLU A 194 -8.20 -9.12 -14.96
C GLU A 194 -8.12 -8.29 -16.25
N ILE A 195 -7.25 -8.67 -17.18
CA ILE A 195 -7.17 -8.10 -18.52
C ILE A 195 -7.76 -9.11 -19.50
N LYS A 196 -8.90 -8.75 -20.11
CA LYS A 196 -9.51 -9.56 -21.17
C LYS A 196 -8.85 -9.20 -22.50
N THR A 197 -8.08 -10.13 -23.04
CA THR A 197 -7.48 -9.96 -24.38
C THR A 197 -8.07 -11.00 -25.32
N VAL A 198 -8.38 -10.61 -26.55
CA VAL A 198 -8.74 -11.58 -27.59
C VAL A 198 -7.44 -12.07 -28.20
N ALA A 199 -6.91 -13.20 -27.71
CA ALA A 199 -5.73 -13.80 -28.30
C ALA A 199 -6.00 -14.11 -29.79
N LYS A 200 -5.31 -13.41 -30.70
CA LYS A 200 -5.32 -13.80 -32.12
C LYS A 200 -4.50 -15.07 -32.26
N LYS A 201 -5.17 -16.18 -32.57
CA LYS A 201 -4.51 -17.37 -33.13
C LYS A 201 -3.62 -16.90 -34.29
N SER A 202 -2.32 -17.13 -34.19
CA SER A 202 -1.41 -17.07 -35.33
C SER A 202 -1.87 -18.13 -36.33
N ASN A 203 -2.74 -17.74 -37.24
CA ASN A 203 -3.17 -18.57 -38.36
C ASN A 203 -2.27 -18.18 -39.51
N ASN A 204 -1.42 -19.11 -39.94
CA ASN A 204 -0.32 -18.90 -40.86
C ASN A 204 -0.74 -18.56 -42.30
N ASN A 205 -1.94 -18.02 -42.54
CA ASN A 205 -2.38 -17.52 -43.83
C ASN A 205 -3.67 -16.67 -43.72
N ARG A 206 -3.62 -15.48 -44.33
CA ARG A 206 -4.71 -14.56 -44.74
C ARG A 206 -5.19 -13.48 -43.73
N LYS A 207 -4.82 -12.24 -44.10
CA LYS A 207 -5.43 -10.91 -43.87
C LYS A 207 -6.19 -10.73 -42.55
N SER A 208 -5.49 -10.13 -41.58
CA SER A 208 -6.06 -9.68 -40.31
C SER A 208 -7.12 -8.58 -40.52
N LYS A 209 -8.37 -8.89 -40.17
CA LYS A 209 -9.41 -7.88 -39.92
C LYS A 209 -9.23 -7.35 -38.49
N THR A 210 -9.28 -6.03 -38.34
CA THR A 210 -9.20 -5.32 -37.06
C THR A 210 -10.59 -5.23 -36.45
N ILE A 211 -10.73 -5.56 -35.18
CA ILE A 211 -11.96 -5.30 -34.41
C ILE A 211 -11.51 -4.80 -33.03
N ASN A 212 -11.84 -3.55 -32.72
CA ASN A 212 -11.73 -2.97 -31.38
C ASN A 212 -12.96 -3.40 -30.58
N ILE A 213 -12.78 -3.73 -29.30
CA ILE A 213 -13.92 -4.02 -28.42
C ILE A 213 -13.78 -3.20 -27.13
N SER A 214 -14.88 -2.50 -26.83
CA SER A 214 -15.10 -1.65 -25.66
C SER A 214 -15.29 -2.48 -24.38
N ILE A 215 -14.73 -1.97 -23.27
CA ILE A 215 -15.00 -2.46 -21.92
C ILE A 215 -16.39 -1.96 -21.49
N LYS A 216 -17.24 -2.84 -20.94
CA LYS A 216 -18.46 -2.45 -20.22
C LYS A 216 -18.09 -2.28 -18.75
N VAL A 217 -18.34 -1.06 -18.24
CA VAL A 217 -18.32 -0.69 -16.82
C VAL A 217 -19.53 -1.31 -16.12
#